data_AF-A0A7L9U3M2-F1
#
_entry.id   AF-A0A7L9U3M2-F1
#
_cell.length_a   1.000
_cell.length_b   1.000
_cell.length_c   1.000
_cell.angle_alpha   90.00
_cell.angle_beta   90.00
_cell.angle_gamma   90.00
#
_symmetry.space_group_name_H-M   'P 1'
#
loop_
_entity.id
_entity.type
_entity.pdbx_description
1 polymer ?
#
loop_
_entity_poly.entity_id
_entity_poly.type
_entity_poly.pdbx_seq_one_letter_code
_entity_poly.pdbx_strand_id
1 'polypeptide(L)'
;MYATKMKSILIAAIAATGLAAGSAMAGPTMDEFLKSYDSASSGAGTELSFFEDATGNDYNQNDLTKIDGTNGATFDAATGLFVINVAAPGPGYFLLKFGTGGSNTNLDTYVFKNTGDLTQLVWSSSQVNFLSGGDCSDTKNDNNCNIGRLSHITYVPGDDGTGGPGGNPGEVPEPASLALLGAGLAGMALRRRSRQ
;
A
#
# COMPACT_ATOMS: atom_id res chain seq x y z
N MET A 1 -70.30 19.24 11.01
CA MET A 1 -69.02 19.39 11.75
C MET A 1 -68.04 18.37 11.21
N TYR A 2 -67.00 18.85 10.54
CA TYR A 2 -65.95 18.04 9.91
C TYR A 2 -64.97 17.55 10.99
N ALA A 3 -64.86 16.24 11.17
CA ALA A 3 -63.81 15.62 11.97
C ALA A 3 -62.64 15.28 11.04
N THR A 4 -61.61 16.11 11.16
CA THR A 4 -60.42 16.22 10.34
C THR A 4 -59.57 14.94 10.35
N LYS A 5 -59.19 14.50 9.15
CA LYS A 5 -58.16 13.50 8.90
C LYS A 5 -56.82 13.98 9.46
N MET A 6 -56.33 13.35 10.53
CA MET A 6 -54.92 13.45 10.95
C MET A 6 -54.43 12.11 11.49
N LYS A 7 -54.16 11.19 10.56
CA LYS A 7 -53.31 10.01 10.78
C LYS A 7 -52.49 9.86 9.53
N SER A 8 -51.26 10.40 9.51
CA SER A 8 -50.13 10.03 8.62
C SER A 8 -49.13 11.19 8.51
N ILE A 9 -48.47 11.58 9.60
CA ILE A 9 -47.21 12.36 9.51
C ILE A 9 -46.30 11.87 10.64
N LEU A 10 -45.63 10.76 10.42
CA LEU A 10 -44.43 10.34 11.14
C LEU A 10 -43.94 9.07 10.46
N ILE A 11 -42.99 9.21 9.54
CA ILE A 11 -41.93 8.26 9.12
C ILE A 11 -41.29 8.92 7.89
N ALA A 12 -40.30 9.80 8.12
CA ALA A 12 -39.32 10.22 7.11
C ALA A 12 -38.26 11.12 7.78
N ALA A 13 -37.61 10.64 8.84
CA ALA A 13 -36.48 11.34 9.45
C ALA A 13 -35.52 10.33 10.13
N ILE A 14 -35.19 9.24 9.46
CA ILE A 14 -34.07 8.37 9.83
C ILE A 14 -33.36 7.95 8.54
N ALA A 15 -32.72 8.91 7.88
CA ALA A 15 -31.83 8.64 6.75
C ALA A 15 -30.70 9.67 6.65
N ALA A 16 -30.34 10.33 7.76
CA ALA A 16 -29.35 11.41 7.76
C ALA A 16 -28.34 11.33 8.92
N THR A 17 -28.22 10.18 9.59
CA THR A 17 -27.29 9.95 10.71
C THR A 17 -26.44 8.71 10.48
N GLY A 18 -25.88 8.57 9.28
CA GLY A 18 -25.08 7.39 8.92
C GLY A 18 -23.89 7.65 8.01
N LEU A 19 -23.50 8.90 7.73
CA LEU A 19 -22.26 9.21 7.00
C LEU A 19 -21.47 10.30 7.72
N ALA A 20 -21.06 9.98 8.94
CA ALA A 20 -19.87 10.56 9.52
C ALA A 20 -18.95 9.38 9.89
N ALA A 21 -18.60 8.58 8.88
CA ALA A 21 -17.36 7.81 8.98
C ALA A 21 -16.27 8.87 9.02
N GLY A 22 -15.74 9.11 10.23
CA GLY A 22 -14.58 9.96 10.40
C GLY A 22 -13.53 9.50 9.41
N SER A 23 -13.02 10.42 8.60
CA SER A 23 -11.76 10.21 7.92
C SER A 23 -10.73 9.99 9.01
N ALA A 24 -10.47 8.73 9.36
CA ALA A 24 -9.22 8.39 10.01
C ALA A 24 -8.15 8.93 9.08
N MET A 25 -7.34 9.88 9.57
CA MET A 25 -6.09 10.22 8.91
C MET A 25 -5.32 8.90 8.89
N ALA A 26 -5.26 8.26 7.72
CA ALA A 26 -4.58 6.99 7.57
C ALA A 26 -3.10 7.24 7.88
N GLY A 27 -2.64 6.72 9.01
CA GLY A 27 -1.21 6.65 9.28
C GLY A 27 -0.52 5.78 8.23
N PRO A 28 0.82 5.82 8.15
CA PRO A 28 1.56 4.97 7.24
C PRO A 28 1.14 3.51 7.45
N THR A 29 0.79 2.84 6.35
CA THR A 29 0.41 1.43 6.37
C THR A 29 1.62 0.60 5.99
N MET A 30 1.96 -0.38 6.80
CA MET A 30 3.12 -1.25 6.59
C MET A 30 2.97 -2.06 5.30
N ASP A 31 4.05 -2.12 4.52
CA ASP A 31 4.10 -2.92 3.30
C ASP A 31 4.27 -4.41 3.57
N GLU A 32 3.84 -5.21 2.59
CA GLU A 32 3.85 -6.66 2.68
C GLU A 32 5.28 -7.18 2.47
N PHE A 33 5.84 -7.82 3.49
CA PHE A 33 7.10 -8.53 3.38
C PHE A 33 6.93 -9.82 2.58
N LEU A 34 7.76 -10.01 1.55
CA LEU A 34 7.71 -11.20 0.70
C LEU A 34 8.80 -12.19 1.07
N LYS A 35 10.06 -11.76 1.03
CA LYS A 35 11.21 -12.68 1.11
C LYS A 35 12.49 -11.97 1.53
N SER A 36 13.42 -12.73 2.11
CA SER A 36 14.75 -12.26 2.47
C SER A 36 15.85 -13.16 1.91
N TYR A 37 17.02 -12.57 1.69
CA TYR A 37 18.17 -13.21 1.05
C TYR A 37 19.46 -12.87 1.80
N ASP A 38 20.39 -13.81 1.76
CA ASP A 38 21.80 -13.60 2.08
C ASP A 38 22.52 -13.26 0.77
N SER A 39 22.86 -11.98 0.59
CA SER A 39 23.47 -11.53 -0.65
C SER A 39 24.83 -10.85 -0.42
N ALA A 40 25.90 -11.55 -0.76
CA ALA A 40 27.24 -10.97 -0.78
C ALA A 40 27.43 -9.88 -1.86
N SER A 41 26.51 -9.74 -2.83
CA SER A 41 26.65 -8.84 -3.99
C SER A 41 25.42 -7.94 -4.20
N SER A 42 25.62 -6.74 -4.71
CA SER A 42 24.55 -5.77 -5.02
C SER A 42 24.49 -5.45 -6.52
N GLY A 43 24.84 -6.44 -7.35
CA GLY A 43 24.75 -6.28 -8.80
C GLY A 43 23.31 -6.22 -9.25
N ALA A 44 22.99 -5.36 -10.22
CA ALA A 44 21.65 -5.22 -10.76
C ALA A 44 21.04 -6.56 -11.24
N GLY A 45 21.85 -7.46 -11.82
CA GLY A 45 21.39 -8.80 -12.21
C GLY A 45 21.03 -9.71 -11.02
N THR A 46 21.74 -9.58 -9.91
CA THR A 46 21.44 -10.33 -8.68
C THR A 46 20.15 -9.82 -8.04
N GLU A 47 19.98 -8.50 -7.98
CA GLU A 47 18.77 -7.90 -7.41
C GLU A 47 17.54 -8.17 -8.26
N LEU A 48 17.67 -8.15 -9.59
CA LEU A 48 16.62 -8.57 -10.51
C LEU A 48 16.15 -9.98 -10.18
N SER A 49 17.09 -10.92 -10.03
CA SER A 49 16.75 -12.31 -9.70
C SER A 49 16.04 -12.45 -8.33
N PHE A 50 16.31 -11.55 -7.38
CA PHE A 50 15.60 -11.53 -6.10
C PHE A 50 14.16 -11.04 -6.22
N PHE A 51 13.90 -10.09 -7.12
CA PHE A 51 12.53 -9.69 -7.43
C PHE A 51 11.79 -10.81 -8.14
N GLU A 52 12.37 -11.41 -9.18
CA GLU A 52 11.75 -12.50 -9.93
C GLU A 52 11.45 -13.71 -9.04
N ASP A 53 12.37 -14.10 -8.15
CA ASP A 53 12.16 -15.19 -7.20
C ASP A 53 11.16 -14.86 -6.08
N ALA A 54 11.03 -13.59 -5.69
CA ALA A 54 10.07 -13.16 -4.67
C ALA A 54 8.65 -12.99 -5.21
N THR A 55 8.50 -12.54 -6.46
CA THR A 55 7.20 -12.20 -7.05
C THR A 55 6.68 -13.24 -8.04
N GLY A 56 7.57 -14.04 -8.64
CA GLY A 56 7.26 -14.95 -9.74
C GLY A 56 7.08 -14.26 -11.10
N ASN A 57 7.38 -12.96 -11.22
CA ASN A 57 7.33 -12.20 -12.46
C ASN A 57 8.70 -12.13 -13.14
N ASP A 58 8.71 -11.85 -14.44
CA ASP A 58 9.93 -11.62 -15.23
C ASP A 58 10.12 -10.10 -15.41
N TYR A 59 11.29 -9.58 -15.07
CA TYR A 59 11.57 -8.14 -15.09
C TYR A 59 12.75 -7.83 -16.00
N ASN A 60 12.80 -6.62 -16.54
CA ASN A 60 14.00 -6.14 -17.21
C ASN A 60 14.92 -5.44 -16.21
N GLN A 61 16.23 -5.54 -16.43
CA GLN A 61 17.20 -4.78 -15.64
C GLN A 61 16.99 -3.25 -15.75
N ASN A 62 16.40 -2.78 -16.86
CA ASN A 62 16.04 -1.37 -17.05
C ASN A 62 14.85 -0.92 -16.18
N ASP A 63 14.10 -1.85 -15.61
CA ASP A 63 12.97 -1.54 -14.73
C ASP A 63 13.45 -1.23 -13.29
N LEU A 64 14.69 -1.61 -12.97
CA LEU A 64 15.30 -1.34 -11.67
C LEU A 64 15.60 0.14 -11.52
N THR A 65 14.92 0.76 -10.56
CA THR A 65 15.19 2.13 -10.15
C THR A 65 15.88 2.13 -8.79
N LYS A 66 17.06 2.74 -8.70
CA LYS A 66 17.76 2.93 -7.44
C LYS A 66 17.22 4.18 -6.73
N ILE A 67 16.86 4.01 -5.46
CA ILE A 67 16.39 5.08 -4.59
C ILE A 67 17.47 5.27 -3.50
N ASP A 68 17.91 6.51 -3.30
CA ASP A 68 18.84 6.82 -2.20
C ASP A 68 18.10 6.73 -0.86
N GLY A 69 18.21 5.56 -0.22
CA GLY A 69 17.59 5.29 1.08
C GLY A 69 18.33 5.91 2.27
N THR A 70 19.55 6.41 2.07
CA THR A 70 20.43 6.84 3.18
C THR A 70 20.00 8.19 3.77
N ASN A 71 19.33 9.04 2.99
CA ASN A 71 18.96 10.41 3.38
C ASN A 71 17.44 10.64 3.47
N GLY A 72 16.61 9.64 3.15
CA GLY A 72 15.16 9.82 2.97
C GLY A 72 14.27 9.10 3.98
N ALA A 73 14.83 8.24 4.82
CA ALA A 73 14.03 7.45 5.74
C ALA A 73 13.82 8.13 7.08
N THR A 74 12.57 8.13 7.51
CA THR A 74 12.12 8.66 8.80
C THR A 74 11.46 7.55 9.60
N PHE A 75 11.63 7.57 10.92
CA PHE A 75 10.88 6.68 11.80
C PHE A 75 9.68 7.40 12.38
N ASP A 76 8.51 6.80 12.26
CA ASP A 76 7.30 7.24 12.93
C ASP A 76 7.15 6.51 14.27
N ALA A 77 7.41 7.23 15.37
CA ALA A 77 7.31 6.70 16.72
C ALA A 77 5.89 6.36 17.16
N ALA A 78 4.86 6.95 16.53
CA ALA A 78 3.48 6.63 16.86
C ALA A 78 3.08 5.24 16.33
N THR A 79 3.63 4.84 15.20
CA THR A 79 3.32 3.57 14.54
C THR A 79 4.42 2.51 14.70
N GLY A 80 5.64 2.92 15.05
CA GLY A 80 6.80 2.03 15.12
C GLY A 80 7.35 1.64 13.74
N LEU A 81 7.06 2.44 12.70
CA LEU A 81 7.36 2.12 11.31
C LEU A 81 8.46 3.03 10.75
N PHE A 82 9.29 2.47 9.88
CA PHE A 82 10.18 3.23 9.02
C PHE A 82 9.43 3.58 7.73
N VAL A 83 9.56 4.83 7.31
CA VAL A 83 8.89 5.40 6.15
C VAL A 83 9.92 6.11 5.28
N ILE A 84 9.89 5.84 3.99
CA ILE A 84 10.58 6.66 2.99
C ILE A 84 9.53 7.27 2.08
N ASN A 85 9.53 8.59 2.02
CA ASN A 85 8.72 9.30 1.03
C ASN A 85 9.42 9.24 -0.32
N VAL A 86 8.71 8.77 -1.32
CA VAL A 86 9.22 8.52 -2.66
C VAL A 86 8.35 9.26 -3.66
N ALA A 87 8.99 9.95 -4.61
CA ALA A 87 8.27 10.68 -5.63
C ALA A 87 7.67 9.68 -6.65
N ALA A 88 6.38 9.40 -6.48
CA ALA A 88 5.53 8.60 -7.36
C ALA A 88 6.12 7.24 -7.83
N PRO A 89 6.49 6.32 -6.94
CA PRO A 89 6.44 4.91 -7.32
C PRO A 89 4.97 4.55 -7.52
N GLY A 90 4.64 3.99 -8.67
CA GLY A 90 3.35 3.34 -8.83
C GLY A 90 3.20 2.15 -7.86
N PRO A 91 2.16 1.34 -8.02
CA PRO A 91 2.15 0.01 -7.41
C PRO A 91 3.40 -0.76 -7.86
N GLY A 92 4.06 -1.45 -6.93
CA GLY A 92 5.28 -2.17 -7.24
C GLY A 92 5.94 -2.86 -6.07
N TYR A 93 7.20 -3.23 -6.29
CA TYR A 93 8.00 -3.97 -5.32
C TYR A 93 9.28 -3.19 -5.04
N PHE A 94 9.74 -3.28 -3.81
CA PHE A 94 11.01 -2.66 -3.42
C PHE A 94 11.85 -3.63 -2.61
N LEU A 95 13.15 -3.42 -2.70
CA LEU A 95 14.17 -4.21 -2.05
C LEU A 95 15.02 -3.30 -1.18
N LEU A 96 15.15 -3.66 0.09
CA LEU A 96 16.03 -3.03 1.05
C LEU A 96 17.30 -3.86 1.18
N LYS A 97 18.46 -3.23 0.98
CA LYS A 97 19.76 -3.88 1.17
C LYS A 97 20.54 -3.24 2.30
N PHE A 98 20.92 -4.05 3.28
CA PHE A 98 21.69 -3.65 4.46
C PHE A 98 23.13 -4.17 4.39
N GLY A 99 24.07 -3.44 4.97
CA GLY A 99 25.43 -3.92 5.17
C GLY A 99 25.53 -4.84 6.39
N THR A 100 26.05 -6.05 6.20
CA THR A 100 26.18 -7.10 7.25
C THR A 100 27.27 -6.80 8.27
N GLY A 101 28.46 -6.38 7.82
CA GLY A 101 29.69 -6.08 8.58
C GLY A 101 29.85 -6.82 9.90
N GLY A 102 29.87 -8.15 9.80
CA GLY A 102 30.31 -9.03 10.87
C GLY A 102 29.23 -9.47 11.86
N SER A 103 27.95 -9.28 11.55
CA SER A 103 26.86 -9.79 12.39
C SER A 103 26.62 -11.30 12.19
N ASN A 104 25.90 -11.92 13.13
CA ASN A 104 25.66 -13.38 13.21
C ASN A 104 24.53 -13.89 12.31
N THR A 105 23.83 -12.99 11.63
CA THR A 105 22.88 -13.33 10.56
C THR A 105 23.49 -12.86 9.25
N ASN A 106 23.27 -13.61 8.18
CA ASN A 106 23.74 -13.22 6.85
C ASN A 106 22.61 -12.64 5.99
N LEU A 107 21.36 -12.70 6.45
CA LEU A 107 20.23 -12.15 5.72
C LEU A 107 20.31 -10.61 5.74
N ASP A 108 20.57 -10.04 4.57
CA ASP A 108 20.90 -8.63 4.40
C ASP A 108 20.02 -7.92 3.37
N THR A 109 19.24 -8.69 2.62
CA THR A 109 18.41 -8.21 1.52
C THR A 109 16.97 -8.63 1.74
N TYR A 110 16.03 -7.70 1.62
CA TYR A 110 14.62 -7.90 1.96
C TYR A 110 13.72 -7.31 0.88
N VAL A 111 12.77 -8.11 0.36
CA VAL A 111 11.85 -7.72 -0.71
C VAL A 111 10.45 -7.55 -0.14
N PHE A 112 9.80 -6.46 -0.55
CA PHE A 112 8.48 -6.04 -0.12
C PHE A 112 7.61 -5.70 -1.32
N LYS A 113 6.29 -5.79 -1.13
CA LYS A 113 5.29 -5.28 -2.06
C LYS A 113 4.68 -4.00 -1.48
N ASN A 114 4.74 -2.91 -2.25
CA ASN A 114 4.10 -1.66 -1.88
C ASN A 114 2.57 -1.82 -1.99
N THR A 115 1.91 -1.91 -0.84
CA THR A 115 0.45 -2.14 -0.74
C THR A 115 -0.28 -1.04 0.03
N GLY A 116 0.47 -0.17 0.70
CA GLY A 116 -0.06 0.93 1.49
C GLY A 116 -0.21 2.21 0.68
N ASP A 117 0.38 3.28 1.19
CA ASP A 117 0.47 4.55 0.48
C ASP A 117 1.54 4.44 -0.61
N LEU A 118 1.12 4.49 -1.88
CA LEU A 118 2.03 4.38 -3.03
C LEU A 118 3.10 5.47 -3.06
N THR A 119 2.93 6.57 -2.33
CA THR A 119 3.94 7.63 -2.20
C THR A 119 4.98 7.36 -1.12
N GLN A 120 4.85 6.22 -0.42
CA GLN A 120 5.69 5.82 0.68
C GLN A 120 6.15 4.37 0.52
N LEU A 121 7.33 4.06 1.06
CA LEU A 121 7.79 2.69 1.29
C LEU A 121 7.87 2.52 2.80
N VAL A 122 7.17 1.53 3.34
CA VAL A 122 6.93 1.43 4.79
C VAL A 122 7.24 0.02 5.29
N TRP A 123 8.12 -0.10 6.28
CA TRP A 123 8.45 -1.39 6.90
C TRP A 123 8.69 -1.25 8.41
N SER A 124 8.65 -2.35 9.14
CA SER A 124 8.91 -2.38 10.57
C SER A 124 10.29 -2.94 10.91
N SER A 125 10.74 -2.70 12.14
CA SER A 125 11.98 -3.28 12.66
C SER A 125 11.93 -4.79 12.88
N SER A 126 10.74 -5.40 12.90
CA SER A 126 10.61 -6.85 13.03
C SER A 126 10.77 -7.60 11.70
N GLN A 127 10.66 -6.90 10.56
CA GLN A 127 10.77 -7.50 9.23
C GLN A 127 12.22 -7.57 8.71
N VAL A 128 13.13 -6.76 9.26
CA VAL A 128 14.51 -6.61 8.77
C VAL A 128 15.54 -6.74 9.88
N ASN A 129 16.75 -7.20 9.53
CA ASN A 129 17.90 -7.19 10.42
C ASN A 129 18.77 -5.94 10.20
N PHE A 130 19.73 -5.71 11.10
CA PHE A 130 20.75 -4.66 11.00
C PHE A 130 20.28 -3.21 11.08
N LEU A 131 19.09 -2.98 11.63
CA LEU A 131 18.74 -1.68 12.17
C LEU A 131 19.58 -1.45 13.43
N SER A 132 20.41 -0.41 13.42
CA SER A 132 21.29 -0.09 14.55
C SER A 132 20.78 1.09 15.37
N GLY A 133 19.61 1.64 15.03
CA GLY A 133 18.95 2.72 15.76
C GLY A 133 18.25 2.18 17.00
N GLY A 134 18.55 2.79 18.15
CA GLY A 134 17.90 2.49 19.42
C GLY A 134 16.40 2.81 19.40
N ASP A 135 15.76 2.68 20.56
CA ASP A 135 14.34 2.99 20.74
C ASP A 135 14.00 4.39 20.22
N CYS A 136 13.41 4.44 19.04
CA CYS A 136 13.02 5.68 18.39
C CYS A 136 11.74 6.28 19.03
N SER A 137 11.25 5.71 20.15
CA SER A 137 10.25 6.34 21.02
C SER A 137 10.83 7.27 22.08
N ASP A 138 12.17 7.30 22.26
CA ASP A 138 12.83 8.22 23.18
C ASP A 138 12.96 9.63 22.57
N THR A 139 11.93 10.45 22.80
CA THR A 139 11.82 11.88 22.43
C THR A 139 12.93 12.80 22.98
N LYS A 140 13.91 12.25 23.72
CA LYS A 140 15.05 13.03 24.24
C LYS A 140 16.28 12.99 23.35
N ASN A 141 16.37 12.07 22.39
CA ASN A 141 17.53 11.92 21.52
C ASN A 141 17.13 11.45 20.11
N ASP A 142 16.53 12.35 19.32
CA ASP A 142 16.14 12.08 17.92
C ASP A 142 17.32 11.62 17.02
N ASN A 143 18.56 11.90 17.43
CA ASN A 143 19.79 11.46 16.76
C ASN A 143 20.12 9.95 16.96
N ASN A 144 19.34 9.22 17.77
CA ASN A 144 19.59 7.80 18.05
C ASN A 144 18.77 6.85 17.16
N CYS A 145 17.87 7.40 16.34
CA CYS A 145 17.12 6.64 15.34
C CYS A 145 17.93 6.51 14.05
N ASN A 146 18.84 5.56 14.03
CA ASN A 146 19.65 5.26 12.85
C ASN A 146 18.99 4.13 12.05
N ILE A 147 18.70 4.35 10.76
CA ILE A 147 18.28 3.31 9.82
C ILE A 147 19.34 2.19 9.65
N GLY A 148 20.47 2.35 10.33
CA GLY A 148 21.49 1.37 10.49
C GLY A 148 22.38 1.39 9.28
N ARG A 149 22.45 0.26 8.60
CA ARG A 149 23.38 0.04 7.50
C ARG A 149 22.68 -0.14 6.17
N LEU A 150 21.49 0.46 6.03
CA LEU A 150 20.81 0.50 4.75
C LEU A 150 21.75 1.11 3.71
N SER A 151 22.20 0.28 2.79
CA SER A 151 23.15 0.65 1.74
C SER A 151 22.44 1.34 0.60
N HIS A 152 21.29 0.82 0.18
CA HIS A 152 20.48 1.40 -0.88
C HIS A 152 19.14 0.66 -0.97
N ILE A 153 18.25 1.23 -1.78
CA ILE A 153 16.94 0.68 -2.10
C ILE A 153 16.85 0.52 -3.61
N THR A 154 16.21 -0.56 -4.02
CA THR A 154 15.87 -0.79 -5.42
C THR A 154 14.37 -0.93 -5.53
N TYR A 155 13.76 -0.34 -6.55
CA TYR A 155 12.34 -0.41 -6.83
C TYR A 155 12.13 -0.98 -8.23
N VAL A 156 11.09 -1.79 -8.39
CA VAL A 156 10.54 -2.20 -9.68
C VAL A 156 9.04 -1.91 -9.72
N PRO A 157 8.52 -1.37 -10.83
CA PRO A 157 7.08 -1.27 -11.02
C PRO A 157 6.45 -2.66 -11.00
N GLY A 158 5.28 -2.75 -10.38
CA GLY A 158 4.48 -3.97 -10.37
C GLY A 158 3.55 -3.98 -11.57
N ASP A 159 3.34 -5.17 -12.13
CA ASP A 159 2.17 -5.39 -12.97
C ASP A 159 0.94 -5.34 -12.06
N ASP A 160 0.23 -4.22 -12.05
CA ASP A 160 -0.99 -4.02 -11.27
C ASP A 160 -2.18 -4.85 -11.79
N GLY A 161 -1.93 -5.88 -12.61
CA GLY A 161 -2.97 -6.60 -13.31
C GLY A 161 -3.78 -5.74 -14.29
N THR A 162 -3.44 -4.45 -14.45
CA THR A 162 -4.08 -3.55 -15.41
C THR A 162 -3.26 -3.45 -16.69
N GLY A 163 -3.05 -4.62 -17.32
CA GLY A 163 -2.74 -4.71 -18.73
C GLY A 163 -1.54 -3.88 -19.21
N GLY A 164 -0.33 -4.36 -18.93
CA GLY A 164 0.77 -4.17 -19.88
C GLY A 164 0.34 -4.67 -21.28
N PRO A 165 0.90 -4.13 -22.38
CA PRO A 165 0.44 -4.40 -23.75
C PRO A 165 0.73 -5.84 -24.15
N GLY A 166 -0.14 -6.77 -23.72
CA GLY A 166 0.01 -8.21 -23.89
C GLY A 166 -0.73 -9.06 -22.87
N GLY A 167 -1.21 -8.51 -21.74
CA GLY A 167 -1.96 -9.26 -20.73
C GLY A 167 -3.46 -9.29 -21.02
N ASN A 168 -4.05 -10.50 -21.06
CA ASN A 168 -5.51 -10.69 -21.13
C ASN A 168 -6.21 -9.87 -20.04
N PRO A 169 -7.29 -9.11 -20.36
CA PRO A 169 -8.05 -8.41 -19.34
C PRO A 169 -8.72 -9.44 -18.42
N GLY A 170 -8.17 -9.62 -17.22
CA GLY A 170 -8.87 -10.29 -16.14
C GLY A 170 -10.19 -9.55 -15.92
N GLU A 171 -11.29 -10.30 -15.84
CA GLU A 171 -12.63 -9.75 -15.60
C GLU A 171 -12.61 -8.95 -14.29
N VAL A 172 -12.49 -7.63 -14.42
CA VAL A 172 -12.73 -6.70 -13.33
C VAL A 172 -14.17 -6.95 -12.87
N PRO A 173 -14.42 -7.36 -11.62
CA PRO A 173 -15.76 -7.52 -11.11
C PRO A 173 -16.47 -6.16 -11.22
N GLU A 174 -17.45 -6.07 -12.12
CA GLU A 174 -18.18 -4.83 -12.32
C GLU A 174 -18.76 -4.36 -10.98
N PRO A 175 -18.46 -3.14 -10.53
CA PRO A 175 -18.93 -2.67 -9.24
C PRO A 175 -20.46 -2.71 -9.26
N ALA A 176 -21.06 -3.15 -8.15
CA ALA A 176 -22.51 -3.25 -7.96
C ALA A 176 -23.27 -1.95 -8.32
N SER A 177 -22.57 -0.82 -8.45
CA SER A 177 -22.99 0.42 -9.09
C SER A 177 -23.65 0.24 -10.46
N LEU A 178 -23.12 -0.62 -11.34
CA LEU A 178 -23.73 -0.89 -12.66
C LEU A 178 -25.04 -1.65 -12.53
N ALA A 179 -25.10 -2.64 -11.62
CA ALA A 179 -26.34 -3.33 -11.28
C ALA A 179 -27.37 -2.37 -10.66
N LEU A 180 -26.94 -1.44 -9.80
CA LEU A 180 -27.80 -0.45 -9.15
C LEU A 180 -28.30 0.61 -10.14
N LEU A 181 -27.45 1.06 -11.06
CA LEU A 181 -27.81 1.96 -12.14
C LEU A 181 -28.83 1.31 -13.08
N GLY A 182 -28.60 0.04 -13.45
CA GLY A 182 -29.52 -0.76 -14.25
C GLY A 182 -30.87 -0.97 -13.56
N ALA A 183 -30.87 -1.30 -12.27
CA ALA A 183 -32.10 -1.45 -11.49
C ALA A 183 -32.86 -0.13 -11.33
N GLY A 184 -32.16 0.99 -11.13
CA GLY A 184 -32.76 2.33 -11.04
C GLY A 184 -33.46 2.76 -12.33
N LEU A 185 -32.84 2.49 -13.49
CA LEU A 185 -33.41 2.80 -14.81
C LEU A 185 -34.61 1.91 -15.12
N ALA A 186 -34.54 0.61 -14.82
CA ALA A 186 -35.65 -0.33 -14.97
C ALA A 186 -36.85 0.07 -14.07
N GLY A 187 -36.58 0.50 -12.84
CA GLY A 187 -37.62 1.00 -11.92
C GLY A 187 -38.33 2.26 -12.46
N MET A 188 -37.61 3.18 -13.11
CA MET A 188 -38.21 4.36 -13.72
C MET A 188 -39.02 4.04 -14.99
N ALA A 189 -38.57 3.08 -15.80
CA ALA A 189 -39.31 2.63 -16.98
C ALA A 189 -40.64 1.96 -16.61
N LEU A 190 -40.64 1.12 -15.56
CA LEU A 190 -41.85 0.46 -15.06
C LEU A 190 -42.83 1.45 -14.40
N ARG A 191 -42.33 2.50 -13.72
CA ARG A 191 -43.17 3.55 -13.13
C ARG A 191 -43.92 4.39 -14.17
N ARG A 192 -43.41 4.47 -15.40
CA ARG A 192 -44.07 5.22 -16.48
C ARG A 192 -45.25 4.44 -17.09
N ARG A 193 -45.23 3.11 -16.99
CA ARG A 193 -46.27 2.22 -17.54
C ARG A 193 -47.50 2.07 -16.64
N SER A 194 -47.41 2.47 -15.37
CA SER A 194 -48.54 2.43 -14.42
C SER A 194 -49.36 3.73 -14.37
N ARG A 195 -49.16 4.65 -15.33
CA ARG A 195 -49.88 5.94 -15.45
C ARG A 195 -50.58 6.15 -16.80
N GLN A 196 -50.66 5.11 -17.64
CA GLN A 196 -51.63 5.00 -18.73
C GLN A 196 -52.68 3.97 -18.33
#